data_AF-U6N0X3-F1
#
_entry.id   AF-U6N0X3-F1
#
_cell.length_a   1.000
_cell.length_b   1.000
_cell.length_c   1.000
_cell.angle_alpha   90.00
_cell.angle_beta   90.00
_cell.angle_gamma   90.00
#
_symmetry.space_group_name_H-M   'P 1'
#
loop_
_entity.id
_entity.type
_entity.pdbx_description
1 polymer ?
#
loop_
_entity_poly.entity_id
_entity_poly.type
_entity_poly.pdbx_seq_one_letter_code
_entity_poly.pdbx_strand_id
1 'polypeptide(L)'
;MRQMCRFVVEGTGRIVATGQLVQGFNTQFRQQIAAGDLLLLQHPLTLLQEEVLVESVGSDRTLYIQPSFSKDFISTTEFKIKKTAAAAAAAAAAAGGAQQAADPAAAAAAAAAAQQQQLQRRIEKAKRVAAVREKKGMWGYTVKQIKAKGPLTAEEKLDLRCKQGRDKFCW
;
A
#
# COMPACT_ATOMS: atom_id res chain seq x y z
N MET A 1 35.88 7.47 -9.66
CA MET A 1 35.10 6.25 -9.32
C MET A 1 35.20 6.05 -7.80
N ARG A 2 34.22 6.53 -7.03
CA ARG A 2 34.24 6.37 -5.56
C ARG A 2 33.62 5.03 -5.19
N GLN A 3 34.46 4.11 -4.76
CA GLN A 3 34.06 2.81 -4.25
C GLN A 3 33.27 3.06 -2.95
N MET A 4 31.95 2.88 -3.01
CA MET A 4 31.11 2.96 -1.83
C MET A 4 31.42 1.73 -0.98
N CYS A 5 32.26 1.90 0.04
CA CYS A 5 32.41 0.88 1.09
C CYS A 5 31.05 0.67 1.74
N ARG A 6 30.34 -0.37 1.31
CA ARG A 6 29.16 -0.90 1.98
C ARG A 6 29.65 -1.84 3.07
N PHE A 7 29.40 -1.50 4.31
CA PHE A 7 29.72 -2.36 5.45
C PHE A 7 28.44 -3.02 5.94
N VAL A 8 28.54 -4.30 6.32
CA VAL A 8 27.44 -5.12 6.81
C VAL A 8 27.50 -5.11 8.33
N VAL A 9 26.40 -4.70 8.97
CA VAL A 9 26.24 -4.66 10.43
C VAL A 9 25.13 -5.63 10.81
N GLU A 10 25.29 -6.36 11.90
CA GLU A 10 24.22 -7.24 12.41
C GLU A 10 23.16 -6.40 13.13
N GLY A 11 21.91 -6.57 12.72
CA GLY A 11 20.78 -5.85 13.32
C GLY A 11 20.45 -6.43 14.69
N THR A 12 20.10 -5.57 15.65
CA THR A 12 19.64 -6.05 16.95
C THR A 12 18.17 -6.40 16.90
N GLY A 13 17.81 -7.58 17.42
CA GLY A 13 16.43 -8.04 17.54
C GLY A 13 16.00 -8.96 16.41
N ARG A 14 14.69 -9.17 16.28
CA ARG A 14 14.09 -10.00 15.23
C ARG A 14 13.01 -9.24 14.51
N ILE A 15 12.76 -9.58 13.25
CA ILE A 15 11.78 -8.91 12.42
C ILE A 15 10.77 -9.87 11.83
N VAL A 16 9.64 -9.29 11.44
CA VAL A 16 8.49 -9.92 10.78
C VAL A 16 8.06 -8.95 9.68
N ALA A 17 7.73 -9.44 8.50
CA ALA A 17 7.33 -8.57 7.39
C ALA A 17 5.97 -8.96 6.82
N THR A 18 5.17 -7.95 6.52
CA THR A 18 3.87 -8.09 5.84
C THR A 18 3.73 -6.96 4.84
N GLY A 19 3.84 -7.29 3.55
CA GLY A 19 3.87 -6.33 2.46
C GLY A 19 5.04 -5.35 2.58
N GLN A 20 4.70 -4.06 2.68
CA GLN A 20 5.69 -2.97 2.80
C GLN A 20 6.04 -2.61 4.25
N LEU A 21 5.38 -3.23 5.24
CA LEU A 21 5.59 -2.93 6.64
C LEU A 21 6.39 -4.04 7.30
N VAL A 22 7.47 -3.66 7.96
CA VAL A 22 8.28 -4.55 8.78
C VAL A 22 8.11 -4.18 10.25
N GLN A 23 7.80 -5.20 11.04
CA GLN A 23 7.60 -5.15 12.48
C GLN A 23 8.82 -5.77 13.17
N GLY A 24 9.39 -5.05 14.12
CA GLY A 24 10.56 -5.44 14.88
C GLY A 24 10.22 -5.78 16.33
N PHE A 25 10.86 -6.83 16.84
CA PHE A 25 10.81 -7.28 18.22
C PHE A 25 12.20 -7.10 18.85
N ASN A 26 12.27 -6.32 19.93
CA ASN A 26 13.51 -5.92 20.59
C ASN A 26 14.52 -5.23 19.66
N THR A 27 14.00 -4.48 18.68
CA THR A 27 14.79 -3.71 17.71
C THR A 27 14.96 -2.26 18.15
N GLN A 28 16.03 -1.61 17.68
CA GLN A 28 16.29 -0.17 17.87
C GLN A 28 16.45 0.51 16.51
N PHE A 29 15.39 0.46 15.68
CA PHE A 29 15.49 0.89 14.29
C PHE A 29 15.93 2.35 14.12
N ARG A 30 15.46 3.28 14.97
CA ARG A 30 15.84 4.70 14.84
C ARG A 30 17.32 4.97 15.08
N GLN A 31 17.98 4.13 15.87
CA GLN A 31 19.40 4.29 16.20
C GLN A 31 20.29 3.57 15.19
N GLN A 32 19.83 2.42 14.67
CA GLN A 32 20.66 1.52 13.88
C GLN A 32 20.52 1.74 12.37
N ILE A 33 19.34 2.14 11.90
CA ILE A 33 18.96 2.19 10.49
C ILE A 33 18.60 3.62 10.08
N ALA A 34 19.10 4.07 8.93
CA ALA A 34 18.67 5.29 8.28
C ALA A 34 17.83 5.00 7.02
N ALA A 35 17.05 5.98 6.57
CA ALA A 35 16.38 5.89 5.28
C ALA A 35 17.41 5.75 4.14
N GLY A 36 17.18 4.80 3.23
CA GLY A 36 18.09 4.45 2.14
C GLY A 36 19.12 3.37 2.47
N ASP A 37 19.14 2.83 3.70
CA ASP A 37 19.92 1.62 4.00
C ASP A 37 19.28 0.38 3.38
N LEU A 38 20.10 -0.66 3.17
CA LEU A 38 19.63 -1.95 2.65
C LEU A 38 19.51 -2.95 3.79
N LEU A 39 18.32 -3.54 3.92
CA LEU A 39 18.06 -4.66 4.80
C LEU A 39 18.35 -5.97 4.07
N LEU A 40 19.07 -6.85 4.74
CA LEU A 40 19.36 -8.20 4.31
C LEU A 40 18.72 -9.16 5.27
N LEU A 41 18.00 -10.11 4.72
CA LEU A 41 17.48 -11.21 5.51
C LEU A 41 17.50 -12.49 4.70
N GLN A 42 17.59 -13.60 5.42
CA GLN A 42 17.30 -14.90 4.85
C GLN A 42 15.84 -15.21 5.14
N HIS A 43 15.05 -15.36 4.08
CA HIS A 43 13.62 -15.58 4.24
C HIS A 43 13.37 -17.01 4.78
N PRO A 44 12.55 -17.19 5.83
CA PRO A 44 12.48 -18.45 6.56
C PRO A 44 11.88 -19.61 5.76
N LEU A 45 11.01 -19.31 4.78
CA LEU A 45 10.37 -20.34 3.95
C LEU A 45 11.09 -20.64 2.65
N THR A 46 11.76 -19.64 2.07
CA THR A 46 12.39 -19.77 0.74
C THR A 46 13.88 -20.03 0.87
N LEU A 47 14.47 -19.78 2.06
CA LEU A 47 15.89 -19.88 2.36
C LEU A 47 16.79 -19.00 1.48
N LEU A 48 16.18 -18.15 0.66
CA LEU A 48 16.87 -17.20 -0.20
C LEU A 48 17.23 -15.94 0.60
N GLN A 49 18.37 -15.36 0.23
CA GLN A 49 18.79 -14.08 0.77
C GLN A 49 18.12 -12.97 -0.04
N GLU A 50 17.33 -12.15 0.64
CA GLU A 50 16.64 -11.00 0.03
C GLU A 50 17.28 -9.70 0.52
N GLU A 51 17.46 -8.77 -0.42
CA GLU A 51 18.00 -7.43 -0.14
C GLU A 51 16.97 -6.39 -0.53
N VAL A 52 16.56 -5.55 0.42
CA VAL A 52 15.48 -4.59 0.25
C VAL A 52 15.88 -3.23 0.78
N LEU A 53 15.44 -2.16 0.11
CA LEU A 53 15.72 -0.78 0.53
C LEU A 53 14.71 -0.30 1.58
N VAL A 54 15.23 0.35 2.60
CA VAL A 54 14.43 1.02 3.63
C VAL A 54 14.01 2.38 3.11
N GLU A 55 12.71 2.58 2.96
CA GLU A 55 12.14 3.86 2.52
C GLU A 55 12.10 4.86 3.67
N SER A 56 11.54 4.45 4.81
CA SER A 56 11.44 5.28 6.00
C SER A 56 11.34 4.46 7.29
N VAL A 57 11.77 5.06 8.40
CA VAL A 57 11.68 4.47 9.74
C VAL A 57 10.55 5.17 10.49
N GLY A 58 9.51 4.43 10.88
CA GLY A 58 8.39 4.99 11.63
C GLY A 58 8.70 5.10 13.12
N SER A 59 9.01 3.95 13.75
CA SER A 59 9.31 3.83 15.18
C SER A 59 10.44 2.83 15.40
N ASP A 60 10.88 2.65 16.65
CA ASP A 60 11.92 1.65 16.97
C ASP A 60 11.52 0.21 16.61
N ARG A 61 10.22 -0.04 16.43
CA ARG A 61 9.62 -1.32 16.07
C ARG A 61 9.01 -1.36 14.67
N THR A 62 8.94 -0.25 13.94
CA THR A 62 8.27 -0.22 12.64
C THR A 62 9.10 0.49 11.59
N LEU A 63 9.25 -0.15 10.43
CA LEU A 63 9.91 0.43 9.28
C LEU A 63 9.14 0.09 7.99
N TYR A 64 9.31 0.95 7.00
CA TYR A 64 8.68 0.81 5.68
C TYR A 64 9.76 0.50 4.63
N ILE A 65 9.46 -0.47 3.78
CA ILE A 65 10.38 -0.99 2.76
C ILE A 65 9.81 -0.89 1.35
N GLN A 66 10.71 -0.72 0.39
CA GLN A 66 10.37 -0.73 -1.03
C GLN A 66 11.52 -1.31 -1.86
N PRO A 67 11.28 -2.31 -2.73
CA PRO A 67 10.05 -3.09 -2.91
C PRO A 67 9.76 -4.03 -1.71
N SER A 68 8.55 -4.57 -1.60
CA SER A 68 8.25 -5.59 -0.57
C SER A 68 9.05 -6.88 -0.80
N PHE A 69 9.22 -7.68 0.25
CA PHE A 69 9.79 -9.03 0.13
C PHE A 69 8.98 -9.90 -0.84
N SER A 70 9.61 -10.95 -1.38
CA SER A 70 8.92 -11.85 -2.33
C SER A 70 7.73 -12.55 -1.70
N LYS A 71 7.83 -12.86 -0.41
CA LYS A 71 6.78 -13.48 0.39
C LYS A 71 6.78 -12.88 1.78
N ASP A 72 5.59 -12.77 2.36
CA ASP A 72 5.43 -12.36 3.74
C ASP A 72 5.86 -13.49 4.68
N PHE A 73 6.45 -13.11 5.80
CA PHE A 73 6.85 -14.06 6.83
C PHE A 73 6.41 -13.55 8.20
N ILE A 74 5.69 -14.41 8.92
CA ILE A 74 5.25 -14.19 10.30
C ILE A 74 6.27 -14.66 11.34
N SER A 75 7.24 -15.48 10.91
CA SER A 75 8.26 -16.05 11.79
C SER A 75 9.35 -15.02 12.06
N THR A 76 9.72 -14.84 13.33
CA THR A 76 10.74 -13.88 13.73
C THR A 76 12.12 -14.25 13.21
N THR A 77 12.65 -13.51 12.24
CA THR A 77 13.98 -13.74 11.65
C THR A 77 14.99 -12.68 12.04
N GLU A 78 16.26 -13.05 11.98
CA GLU A 78 17.37 -12.13 12.17
C GLU A 78 17.67 -11.41 10.85
N PHE A 79 18.22 -10.20 10.96
CA PHE A 79 18.48 -9.35 9.80
C PHE A 79 19.85 -8.70 9.92
N LYS A 80 20.41 -8.34 8.76
CA LYS A 80 21.66 -7.60 8.65
C LYS A 80 21.40 -6.29 7.91
N ILE A 81 22.12 -5.25 8.28
CA ILE A 81 22.00 -3.92 7.71
C ILE A 81 23.24 -3.68 6.86
N LYS A 82 23.05 -3.52 5.55
CA LYS A 82 24.08 -2.96 4.66
C LYS A 82 23.96 -1.46 4.73
N LYS A 83 24.85 -0.84 5.52
CA LYS A 83 24.95 0.61 5.56
C LYS A 83 25.58 1.07 4.26
N THR A 84 24.84 1.89 3.51
CA THR A 84 25.38 2.55 2.34
C THR A 84 25.98 3.87 2.80
N ALA A 85 27.28 4.08 2.60
CA ALA A 85 27.97 5.31 3.04
C ALA A 85 27.33 6.62 2.53
N ALA A 86 26.55 6.58 1.45
CA ALA A 86 25.74 7.73 1.02
C ALA A 86 24.55 8.04 1.93
N ALA A 87 23.95 7.06 2.62
CA ALA A 87 22.87 7.31 3.58
C ALA A 87 23.40 7.98 4.86
N ALA A 88 24.60 7.61 5.32
CA ALA A 88 25.27 8.30 6.43
C ALA A 88 25.69 9.74 6.07
N ALA A 89 26.16 9.97 4.84
CA ALA A 89 26.47 11.33 4.35
C ALA A 89 25.20 12.17 4.10
N ALA A 90 24.10 11.55 3.63
CA ALA A 90 22.82 12.22 3.44
C ALA A 90 22.13 12.57 4.76
N ALA A 91 22.27 11.75 5.81
CA ALA A 91 21.79 12.07 7.15
C ALA A 91 22.55 13.27 7.78
N ALA A 92 23.85 13.41 7.51
CA ALA A 92 24.63 14.58 7.91
C ALA A 92 24.31 15.84 7.08
N ALA A 93 24.03 15.69 5.77
CA ALA A 93 23.63 16.79 4.90
C ALA A 93 22.17 17.25 5.13
N ALA A 94 21.28 16.37 5.59
CA ALA A 94 19.88 16.70 5.90
C ALA A 94 19.70 17.56 7.15
N ALA A 95 20.72 17.67 8.01
CA ALA A 95 20.74 18.62 9.14
C ALA A 95 21.14 20.06 8.71
N GLY A 96 21.58 20.26 7.46
CA GLY A 96 22.03 21.54 6.91
C GLY A 96 21.26 21.99 5.67
N GLY A 97 19.99 21.60 5.52
CA GLY A 97 19.16 21.90 4.35
C GLY A 97 17.94 22.75 4.68
N ALA A 98 18.14 24.01 5.06
CA ALA A 98 17.09 25.01 4.96
C ALA A 98 16.81 25.28 3.46
N GLN A 99 15.61 24.87 3.04
CA GLN A 99 14.82 25.37 1.90
C GLN A 99 15.47 25.43 0.52
N GLN A 100 14.97 24.57 -0.37
CA GLN A 100 14.51 25.00 -1.70
C GLN A 100 13.17 24.32 -2.01
N ALA A 101 12.12 25.14 -1.97
CA ALA A 101 10.77 24.80 -2.34
C ALA A 101 10.66 24.61 -3.86
N ALA A 102 10.29 23.40 -4.27
CA ALA A 102 9.47 23.18 -5.45
C ALA A 102 8.28 22.37 -4.94
N ASP A 103 7.12 23.02 -4.81
CA ASP A 103 5.95 22.53 -4.06
C ASP A 103 5.60 21.04 -4.32
N PRO A 104 5.97 20.10 -3.43
CA PRO A 104 5.49 18.71 -3.53
C PRO A 104 3.96 18.65 -3.31
N ALA A 105 3.39 19.71 -2.72
CA ALA A 105 1.96 19.92 -2.59
C ALA A 105 1.27 20.12 -3.95
N ALA A 106 1.90 20.76 -4.94
CA ALA A 106 1.28 20.98 -6.25
C ALA A 106 1.24 19.70 -7.08
N ALA A 107 2.30 18.88 -7.03
CA ALA A 107 2.33 17.57 -7.68
C ALA A 107 1.35 16.58 -7.00
N ALA A 108 1.30 16.57 -5.66
CA ALA A 108 0.33 15.78 -4.92
C ALA A 108 -1.13 16.26 -5.15
N ALA A 109 -1.36 17.57 -5.26
CA ALA A 109 -2.66 18.14 -5.59
C ALA A 109 -3.11 17.80 -7.01
N ALA A 110 -2.19 17.80 -7.99
CA ALA A 110 -2.48 17.38 -9.36
C ALA A 110 -2.80 15.87 -9.43
N ALA A 111 -2.06 15.04 -8.71
CA ALA A 111 -2.35 13.60 -8.60
C ALA A 111 -3.69 13.34 -7.88
N ALA A 112 -3.98 14.05 -6.79
CA ALA A 112 -5.26 13.98 -6.09
C ALA A 112 -6.42 14.46 -6.97
N ALA A 113 -6.24 15.53 -7.74
CA ALA A 113 -7.24 16.01 -8.69
C ALA A 113 -7.51 14.98 -9.80
N ALA A 114 -6.47 14.34 -10.34
CA ALA A 114 -6.62 13.28 -11.32
C ALA A 114 -7.38 12.06 -10.74
N GLN A 115 -7.07 11.67 -9.50
CA GLN A 115 -7.80 10.62 -8.79
C GLN A 115 -9.26 11.00 -8.53
N GLN A 116 -9.53 12.23 -8.11
CA GLN A 116 -10.89 12.75 -7.91
C GLN A 116 -11.70 12.74 -9.22
N GLN A 117 -11.11 13.12 -10.35
CA GLN A 117 -11.77 13.04 -11.66
C GLN A 117 -12.09 11.60 -12.06
N GLN A 118 -11.20 10.64 -11.81
CA GLN A 118 -11.46 9.23 -12.07
C GLN A 118 -12.59 8.69 -11.19
N LEU A 119 -12.62 9.07 -9.91
CA LEU A 119 -13.70 8.70 -8.99
C LEU A 119 -15.04 9.30 -9.42
N GLN A 120 -15.07 10.58 -9.81
CA GLN A 120 -16.28 11.23 -10.32
C GLN A 120 -16.82 10.50 -11.56
N ARG A 121 -15.96 10.16 -12.53
CA ARG A 121 -16.36 9.36 -13.72
C ARG A 121 -16.94 7.99 -13.33
N ARG A 122 -16.40 7.34 -12.30
CA ARG A 122 -16.93 6.07 -11.79
C ARG A 122 -18.29 6.26 -11.10
N ILE A 123 -18.45 7.32 -10.30
CA ILE A 123 -19.70 7.68 -9.62
C ILE A 123 -20.80 7.98 -10.66
N GLU A 124 -20.49 8.75 -11.71
CA GLU A 124 -21.44 9.05 -12.79
C GLU A 124 -21.89 7.80 -13.53
N LYS A 125 -20.97 6.88 -13.84
CA LYS A 125 -21.31 5.58 -14.42
C LYS A 125 -22.20 4.76 -13.48
N ALA A 126 -21.89 4.74 -12.18
CA ALA A 126 -22.68 4.02 -11.18
C ALA A 126 -24.08 4.62 -10.96
N LYS A 127 -24.27 5.93 -11.15
CA LYS A 127 -25.61 6.57 -11.10
C LYS A 127 -26.58 6.02 -12.15
N ARG A 128 -26.07 5.50 -13.28
CA ARG A 128 -26.91 4.99 -14.39
C ARG A 128 -27.19 3.49 -14.32
N VAL A 129 -26.61 2.77 -13.36
CA VAL A 129 -26.75 1.32 -13.23
C VAL A 129 -27.51 0.97 -11.96
N ALA A 130 -28.62 0.26 -12.12
CA ALA A 130 -29.33 -0.41 -11.03
C ALA A 130 -28.99 -1.90 -11.08
N ALA A 131 -28.56 -2.48 -9.95
CA ALA A 131 -28.29 -3.91 -9.85
C ALA A 131 -29.49 -4.61 -9.22
N VAL A 132 -30.07 -5.56 -9.94
CA VAL A 132 -31.24 -6.34 -9.49
C VAL A 132 -30.84 -7.81 -9.41
N ARG A 133 -31.29 -8.51 -8.37
CA ARG A 133 -30.99 -9.92 -8.14
C ARG A 133 -32.18 -10.77 -8.55
N GLU A 134 -32.13 -11.29 -9.76
CA GLU A 134 -33.19 -12.17 -10.26
C GLU A 134 -32.93 -13.63 -9.85
N LYS A 135 -33.99 -14.37 -9.56
CA LYS A 135 -33.92 -15.80 -9.29
C LYS A 135 -33.45 -16.55 -10.54
N LYS A 136 -32.38 -17.34 -10.40
CA LYS A 136 -31.82 -18.22 -11.43
C LYS A 136 -31.93 -19.68 -10.96
N GLY A 137 -32.85 -20.41 -11.57
CA GLY A 137 -33.12 -21.81 -11.22
C GLY A 137 -33.81 -21.96 -9.87
N MET A 138 -33.79 -23.19 -9.34
CA MET A 138 -34.54 -23.57 -8.14
C MET A 138 -33.93 -22.97 -6.85
N TRP A 139 -32.61 -22.78 -6.81
CA TRP A 139 -31.86 -22.48 -5.58
C TRP A 139 -30.96 -21.23 -5.64
N GLY A 140 -30.94 -20.51 -6.78
CA GLY A 140 -29.95 -19.45 -7.02
C GLY A 140 -30.55 -18.08 -7.33
N TYR A 141 -29.74 -17.04 -7.13
CA TYR A 141 -29.98 -15.68 -7.64
C TYR A 141 -28.80 -15.25 -8.50
N THR A 142 -29.03 -14.42 -9.50
CA THR A 142 -28.00 -13.79 -10.33
C THR A 142 -28.20 -12.28 -10.36
N VAL A 143 -27.10 -11.53 -10.24
CA VAL A 143 -27.13 -10.07 -10.32
C VAL A 143 -27.20 -9.67 -11.80
N LYS A 144 -28.32 -9.07 -12.22
CA LYS A 144 -28.45 -8.39 -13.51
C LYS A 144 -28.29 -6.88 -13.32
N GLN A 145 -27.56 -6.26 -14.24
CA GLN A 145 -27.36 -4.81 -14.25
C GLN A 145 -28.29 -4.18 -15.28
N ILE A 146 -29.20 -3.34 -14.81
CA ILE A 146 -30.10 -2.56 -15.65
C ILE A 146 -29.48 -1.19 -15.84
N LYS A 147 -29.15 -0.88 -17.10
CA LYS A 147 -28.60 0.40 -17.51
C LYS A 147 -29.76 1.32 -17.89
N ALA A 148 -29.93 2.42 -17.17
CA ALA A 148 -30.88 3.46 -17.53
C ALA A 148 -30.27 4.49 -18.49
N LYS A 149 -31.13 5.14 -19.27
CA LYS A 149 -30.74 6.19 -20.23
C LYS A 149 -30.33 7.49 -19.52
N GLY A 150 -30.89 7.77 -18.33
CA GLY A 150 -30.60 8.96 -17.52
C GLY A 150 -29.87 8.64 -16.20
N PRO A 151 -29.34 9.66 -15.50
CA PRO A 151 -28.87 9.50 -14.12
C PRO A 151 -30.05 9.15 -13.22
N LEU A 152 -30.00 8.00 -12.55
CA LEU A 152 -31.05 7.61 -11.61
C LEU A 152 -30.75 8.15 -10.22
N THR A 153 -31.77 8.73 -9.58
CA THR A 153 -31.73 9.02 -8.14
C THR A 153 -31.77 7.74 -7.32
N ALA A 154 -31.47 7.83 -6.03
CA ALA A 154 -31.52 6.66 -5.14
C ALA A 154 -32.94 6.08 -5.05
N GLU A 155 -33.96 6.94 -5.06
CA GLU A 155 -35.38 6.56 -5.01
C GLU A 155 -35.81 5.85 -6.29
N GLU A 156 -35.45 6.40 -7.46
CA GLU A 156 -35.76 5.78 -8.75
C GLU A 156 -35.09 4.42 -8.93
N LYS A 157 -33.86 4.25 -8.43
CA LYS A 157 -33.19 2.94 -8.40
C LYS A 157 -33.94 1.93 -7.54
N LEU A 158 -34.54 2.39 -6.44
CA LEU A 158 -35.30 1.54 -5.53
C LEU A 158 -36.65 1.17 -6.16
N ASP A 159 -37.35 2.13 -6.76
CA ASP A 159 -38.60 1.90 -7.48
C ASP A 159 -38.43 0.92 -8.66
N LEU A 160 -37.36 1.07 -9.45
CA LEU A 160 -37.01 0.11 -10.52
C LEU A 160 -36.80 -1.31 -10.00
N ARG A 161 -36.26 -1.47 -8.80
CA ARG A 161 -36.07 -2.77 -8.15
C ARG A 161 -37.38 -3.35 -7.64
N CYS A 162 -38.21 -2.52 -7.01
CA CYS A 162 -39.53 -2.91 -6.51
C CYS A 162 -40.47 -3.36 -7.62
N LYS A 163 -40.47 -2.64 -8.75
CA LYS A 163 -41.29 -2.98 -9.94
C LYS A 163 -40.92 -4.30 -10.59
N GLN A 164 -39.73 -4.84 -10.33
CA GLN A 164 -39.26 -6.05 -11.00
C GLN A 164 -39.81 -7.35 -10.39
N GLY A 165 -40.45 -7.28 -9.21
CA GLY A 165 -41.24 -8.35 -8.56
C GLY A 165 -40.50 -9.65 -8.21
N ARG A 166 -39.31 -9.87 -8.77
CA ARG A 166 -38.45 -11.05 -8.59
C ARG A 166 -37.08 -10.68 -8.02
N ASP A 167 -36.92 -9.46 -7.52
CA ASP A 167 -35.71 -9.05 -6.82
C ASP A 167 -35.66 -9.72 -5.44
N LYS A 168 -34.46 -10.05 -4.96
CA LYS A 168 -34.26 -10.72 -3.66
C LYS A 168 -34.93 -10.00 -2.48
N PHE A 169 -35.09 -8.68 -2.57
CA PHE A 169 -35.53 -7.83 -1.47
C PHE A 169 -37.02 -7.46 -1.55
N CYS A 170 -37.71 -7.90 -2.60
CA CYS A 170 -39.15 -7.74 -2.75
C CYS A 170 -39.77 -9.12 -2.62
N TRP A 171 -40.43 -9.35 -1.48
CA TRP A 171 -41.19 -10.57 -1.19
C TRP A 171 -42.56 -10.53 -1.86
#